data_AF-A0A183JCV8-F1
#
_entry.id   AF-A0A183JCV8-F1
#
_cell.length_a   1.000
_cell.length_b   1.000
_cell.length_c   1.000
_cell.angle_alpha   90.00
_cell.angle_beta   90.00
_cell.angle_gamma   90.00
#
_symmetry.space_group_name_H-M   'P 1'
#
loop_
_entity.id
_entity.type
_entity.pdbx_description
1 polymer ?
#
loop_
_entity_poly.entity_id
_entity_poly.type
_entity_poly.pdbx_seq_one_letter_code
_entity_poly.pdbx_strand_id
1 'polypeptide(L)'
;MDWMWTSSALSLYHWMELEDVYSKIFILKCWRRSELAYPTPRGQNRDTSKKALTGGLLLLFFFICFWGPMALTSFIGATFDVNPPVLCTFSFSFGGFPPTFEFTSREGNIFTVNSSELNNFIRCHEKDKQTFGFLHNFEWNDLRYVTIDGFSGNIWAITPPSYQALLMKLRSPESDLLLHFHMKCRRSTKEIQSSHTSVEDIFSRKLSPSEKLQLLMVLNSTNSIFPLSDSNKNSLYTTSIMNNNNYSMLTRSHQSRIDSVILNSVLPRYVLLKKDKLRGAFAFLGDPQTYVNVSFHIHQDFISHQAWWELKEKINSSSSSDPCFEVIRHPTLSNNAVEANVLSILTFNERVSDSLFGKVFNNYGIIGMYAAYIFLASRLLRTAYSNISYVIRLEELPHVDRILNLCHEIYLVRENNLLLLEEQLVAKLFFLYRSSETMIKWTRHPKRIVERFTSKPTATTTNTTLSQEPPNSPPPTSHPHSYSGFMHPSVNQEFRNINNRTNSRPPVHFRRGHNPVDDSNYRLPPTTTTTLLPSSSQYQ
;
A
#
# COMPACT_ATOMS: atom_id res chain seq x y z
N MET A 1 -2.74 -18.39 40.96
CA MET A 1 -3.33 -17.67 42.10
C MET A 1 -3.66 -18.65 43.20
N ASP A 2 -4.55 -19.61 42.96
CA ASP A 2 -5.00 -20.60 43.96
C ASP A 2 -3.87 -21.34 44.69
N TRP A 3 -2.85 -21.82 43.96
CA TRP A 3 -1.66 -22.45 44.57
C TRP A 3 -0.93 -21.55 45.57
N MET A 4 -0.83 -20.24 45.29
CA MET A 4 -0.10 -19.31 46.15
C MET A 4 -0.81 -19.07 47.48
N TRP A 5 -2.15 -19.16 47.50
CA TRP A 5 -2.99 -18.76 48.62
C TRP A 5 -3.62 -19.94 49.35
N THR A 6 -3.27 -21.17 48.95
CA THR A 6 -3.72 -22.41 49.59
C THR A 6 -2.54 -23.11 50.26
N SER A 7 -2.71 -23.58 51.49
CA SER A 7 -1.75 -24.46 52.15
C SER A 7 -1.75 -25.84 51.47
N SER A 8 -0.66 -26.18 50.79
CA SER A 8 -0.49 -27.47 50.10
C SER A 8 0.96 -27.95 50.21
N ALA A 9 1.17 -29.26 50.22
CA ALA A 9 2.50 -29.87 50.17
C ALA A 9 3.09 -29.94 48.74
N LEU A 10 2.30 -29.62 47.72
CA LEU A 10 2.68 -29.79 46.31
C LEU A 10 3.51 -28.62 45.79
N SER A 11 4.51 -28.93 44.96
CA SER A 11 5.17 -27.94 44.11
C SER A 11 4.21 -27.38 43.06
N LEU A 12 4.49 -26.18 42.54
CA LEU A 12 3.68 -25.57 41.48
C LEU A 12 3.52 -26.49 40.26
N TYR A 13 4.56 -27.24 39.89
CA TYR A 13 4.51 -28.16 38.76
C TYR A 13 3.49 -29.30 38.99
N HIS A 14 3.56 -29.97 40.15
CA HIS A 14 2.60 -31.03 40.49
C HIS A 14 1.19 -30.51 40.72
N TRP A 15 1.06 -29.27 41.21
CA TRP A 15 -0.23 -28.57 41.27
C TRP A 15 -0.84 -28.43 39.87
N MET A 16 -0.07 -27.94 38.90
CA MET A 16 -0.54 -27.78 37.52
C MET A 16 -0.89 -29.13 36.87
N GLU A 17 -0.12 -30.19 37.13
CA GLU A 17 -0.45 -31.55 36.65
C GLU A 17 -1.77 -32.07 37.23
N LEU A 18 -2.01 -31.88 38.52
CA LEU A 18 -3.26 -32.27 39.19
C LEU A 18 -4.47 -31.54 38.57
N GLU A 19 -4.36 -30.22 38.37
CA GLU A 19 -5.43 -29.39 37.78
C GLU A 19 -5.69 -29.74 36.30
N ASP A 20 -4.65 -30.00 35.52
CA ASP A 20 -4.79 -30.49 34.13
C ASP A 20 -5.53 -31.84 34.10
N VAL A 21 -5.16 -32.77 34.98
CA VAL A 21 -5.84 -34.07 35.12
C VAL A 21 -7.31 -33.89 35.50
N TYR A 22 -7.60 -33.10 36.53
CA TYR A 22 -8.97 -32.86 36.98
C TYR A 22 -9.84 -32.25 35.89
N SER A 23 -9.36 -31.18 35.22
CA SER A 23 -10.11 -30.50 34.17
C SER A 23 -10.45 -31.43 32.99
N LYS A 24 -9.50 -32.24 32.52
CA LYS A 24 -9.70 -33.22 31.45
C LYS A 24 -10.69 -34.31 31.84
N ILE A 25 -10.54 -34.86 33.04
CA ILE A 25 -11.44 -35.90 33.55
C ILE A 25 -12.86 -35.37 33.76
N PHE A 26 -13.00 -34.13 34.24
CA PHE A 26 -14.29 -33.48 34.39
C PHE A 26 -15.00 -33.27 33.05
N ILE A 27 -14.30 -32.74 32.04
CA ILE A 27 -14.84 -32.60 30.67
C ILE A 27 -15.25 -33.97 30.13
N LEU A 28 -14.43 -35.00 30.34
CA LEU A 28 -14.75 -36.37 29.91
C LEU A 28 -15.98 -36.93 30.62
N LYS A 29 -16.16 -36.66 31.92
CA LYS A 29 -17.38 -37.03 32.66
C LYS A 29 -18.62 -36.35 32.06
N CYS A 30 -18.53 -35.08 31.69
CA CYS A 30 -19.60 -34.36 31.01
C CYS A 30 -19.94 -34.99 29.66
N TRP A 31 -18.93 -35.34 28.85
CA TRP A 31 -19.14 -36.06 27.60
C TRP A 31 -19.84 -37.41 27.81
N ARG A 32 -19.36 -38.25 28.73
CA ARG A 32 -20.01 -39.54 29.04
C ARG A 32 -21.44 -39.38 29.53
N ARG A 33 -21.73 -38.34 30.34
CA ARG A 33 -23.10 -38.02 30.77
C ARG A 33 -23.98 -37.61 29.58
N SER A 34 -23.44 -36.84 28.63
CA SER A 34 -24.16 -36.45 27.41
C SER A 34 -24.45 -37.64 26.51
N GLU A 35 -23.51 -38.59 26.36
CA GLU A 35 -23.69 -39.83 25.59
C GLU A 35 -24.77 -40.74 26.21
N LEU A 36 -24.85 -40.78 27.54
CA LEU A 36 -25.88 -41.53 28.25
C LEU A 36 -27.27 -40.90 28.12
N ALA A 37 -27.35 -39.56 28.16
CA ALA A 37 -28.60 -38.82 28.02
C ALA A 37 -29.15 -38.84 26.58
N TYR A 38 -28.25 -38.86 25.58
CA TYR A 38 -28.59 -38.85 24.16
C TYR A 38 -27.93 -40.05 23.43
N PRO A 39 -28.41 -41.28 23.67
CA PRO A 39 -27.78 -42.48 23.12
C PRO A 39 -27.93 -42.55 21.60
N THR A 40 -26.83 -42.81 20.90
CA THR A 40 -26.84 -43.07 19.46
C THR A 40 -27.02 -44.57 19.17
N PRO A 41 -27.95 -44.98 18.27
CA PRO A 41 -28.12 -46.38 17.90
C PRO A 41 -26.84 -46.93 17.26
N ARG A 42 -26.46 -48.15 17.62
CA ARG A 42 -25.26 -48.81 17.10
C ARG A 42 -25.46 -49.22 15.64
N GLY A 43 -24.41 -49.05 14.83
CA GLY A 43 -24.37 -49.54 13.45
C GLY A 43 -25.25 -48.77 12.46
N GLN A 44 -25.80 -47.61 12.85
CA GLN A 44 -26.59 -46.76 11.95
C GLN A 44 -25.77 -45.54 11.48
N ASN A 45 -26.03 -45.11 10.25
CA ASN A 45 -25.41 -43.91 9.70
C ASN A 45 -25.80 -42.67 10.52
N ARG A 46 -24.80 -41.85 10.83
CA ARG A 46 -25.05 -40.52 11.42
C ARG A 46 -25.86 -39.68 10.43
N ASP A 47 -26.83 -38.96 10.95
CA ASP A 47 -27.70 -38.07 10.19
C ASP A 47 -26.90 -37.13 9.29
N THR A 48 -27.26 -37.09 8.00
CA THR A 48 -26.63 -36.27 6.98
C THR A 48 -26.68 -34.79 7.33
N SER A 49 -27.76 -34.33 8.00
CA SER A 49 -27.91 -32.93 8.40
C SER A 49 -26.80 -32.48 9.36
N LYS A 50 -26.50 -33.30 10.37
CA LYS A 50 -25.45 -33.05 11.38
C LYS A 50 -24.06 -33.08 10.75
N LYS A 51 -23.83 -34.02 9.82
CA LYS A 51 -22.56 -34.10 9.06
C LYS A 51 -22.34 -32.86 8.21
N ALA A 52 -23.37 -32.42 7.48
CA ALA A 52 -23.31 -31.24 6.63
C ALA A 52 -23.11 -29.96 7.44
N LEU A 53 -23.74 -29.84 8.61
CA LEU A 53 -23.58 -28.68 9.49
C LEU A 53 -22.14 -28.59 10.03
N THR A 54 -21.62 -29.65 10.63
CA THR A 54 -20.26 -29.64 11.19
C THR A 54 -19.20 -29.46 10.10
N GLY A 55 -19.34 -30.15 8.95
CA GLY A 55 -18.43 -29.99 7.82
C GLY A 55 -18.52 -28.59 7.18
N GLY A 56 -19.73 -28.04 7.07
CA GLY A 56 -19.97 -26.70 6.52
C GLY A 56 -19.39 -25.60 7.38
N LEU A 57 -19.55 -25.68 8.71
CA LEU A 57 -18.93 -24.72 9.64
C LEU A 57 -17.40 -24.77 9.58
N LEU A 58 -16.83 -25.97 9.45
CA LEU A 58 -15.38 -26.15 9.29
C LEU A 58 -14.87 -25.58 7.96
N LEU A 59 -15.60 -25.79 6.85
CA LEU A 59 -15.26 -25.20 5.55
C LEU A 59 -15.36 -23.68 5.60
N LEU A 60 -16.43 -23.14 6.18
CA LEU A 60 -16.61 -21.70 6.36
C LEU A 60 -15.47 -21.08 7.17
N PHE A 61 -15.01 -21.75 8.23
CA PHE A 61 -13.86 -21.32 9.00
C PHE A 61 -12.60 -21.21 8.13
N PHE A 62 -12.28 -22.23 7.32
CA PHE A 62 -11.16 -22.16 6.39
C PHE A 62 -11.31 -21.03 5.36
N PHE A 63 -12.53 -20.84 4.83
CA PHE A 63 -12.80 -19.75 3.91
C PHE A 63 -12.50 -18.38 4.55
N ILE A 64 -12.99 -18.13 5.77
CA ILE A 64 -12.73 -16.89 6.49
C ILE A 64 -11.23 -16.75 6.81
N CYS A 65 -10.54 -17.82 7.18
CA CYS A 65 -9.10 -17.76 7.45
C CYS A 65 -8.32 -17.34 6.20
N PHE A 66 -8.61 -17.89 5.01
CA PHE A 66 -7.87 -17.54 3.79
C PHE A 66 -8.34 -16.22 3.15
N TRP A 67 -9.64 -15.99 3.08
CA TRP A 67 -10.23 -14.87 2.35
C TRP A 67 -10.48 -13.63 3.23
N GLY A 68 -10.61 -13.80 4.55
CA GLY A 68 -10.82 -12.69 5.48
C GLY A 68 -9.70 -11.63 5.44
N PRO A 69 -8.41 -12.02 5.50
CA PRO A 69 -7.31 -11.08 5.36
C PRO A 69 -7.31 -10.36 4.00
N MET A 70 -7.65 -11.05 2.90
CA MET A 70 -7.74 -10.46 1.57
C MET A 70 -8.90 -9.45 1.46
N ALA A 71 -10.02 -9.72 2.13
CA ALA A 71 -11.11 -8.76 2.22
C ALA A 71 -10.68 -7.52 3.04
N LEU A 72 -9.99 -7.72 4.16
CA LEU A 72 -9.50 -6.63 5.01
C LEU A 72 -8.47 -5.73 4.30
N THR A 73 -7.56 -6.26 3.50
CA THR A 73 -6.62 -5.42 2.72
C THR A 73 -7.32 -4.57 1.68
N SER A 74 -8.47 -5.01 1.17
CA SER A 74 -9.29 -4.21 0.24
C SER A 74 -10.00 -3.04 0.95
N PHE A 75 -10.32 -3.18 2.24
CA PHE A 75 -10.86 -2.09 3.06
C PHE A 75 -9.78 -1.11 3.54
N ILE A 76 -8.56 -1.60 3.74
CA ILE A 76 -7.39 -0.77 4.05
C ILE A 76 -6.87 -0.20 2.73
N GLY A 77 -7.68 0.62 2.07
CA GLY A 77 -7.21 1.47 0.99
C GLY A 77 -6.13 2.38 1.54
N ALA A 78 -4.93 2.38 0.93
CA ALA A 78 -3.96 3.42 1.22
C ALA A 78 -4.61 4.76 0.86
N THR A 79 -4.94 5.58 1.86
CA THR A 79 -5.36 6.95 1.63
C THR A 79 -4.17 7.68 1.02
N PHE A 80 -4.22 7.87 -0.30
CA PHE A 80 -3.23 8.63 -1.04
C PHE A 80 -3.59 10.11 -0.93
N ASP A 81 -2.74 10.87 -0.24
CA ASP A 81 -2.91 12.30 -0.06
C ASP A 81 -2.09 13.08 -1.09
N VAL A 82 -2.56 14.30 -1.36
CA VAL A 82 -1.96 15.24 -2.31
C VAL A 82 -0.63 15.77 -1.75
N ASN A 83 0.38 15.89 -2.60
CA ASN A 83 1.74 16.24 -2.17
C ASN A 83 2.37 17.41 -2.96
N PRO A 84 1.78 18.62 -2.89
CA PRO A 84 2.32 19.77 -3.59
C PRO A 84 3.65 20.27 -2.98
N PRO A 85 4.53 20.89 -3.78
CA PRO A 85 5.72 21.57 -3.27
C PRO A 85 5.34 22.84 -2.49
N VAL A 86 6.08 23.12 -1.42
CA VAL A 86 5.96 24.33 -0.59
C VAL A 86 6.93 25.41 -1.08
N LEU A 87 8.09 25.00 -1.60
CA LEU A 87 9.02 25.89 -2.29
C LEU A 87 9.71 25.15 -3.43
N CYS A 88 10.09 25.90 -4.45
CA CYS A 88 10.95 25.41 -5.53
C CYS A 88 12.06 26.43 -5.80
N THR A 89 13.29 25.96 -5.83
CA THR A 89 14.49 26.75 -6.11
C THR A 89 14.99 26.40 -7.50
N PHE A 90 15.28 27.44 -8.28
CA PHE A 90 15.72 27.35 -9.66
C PHE A 90 17.09 27.98 -9.75
N SER A 91 18.05 27.29 -10.37
CA SER A 91 19.37 27.86 -10.63
C SER A 91 19.82 27.55 -12.05
N PHE A 92 20.39 28.56 -12.70
CA PHE A 92 21.03 28.42 -14.00
C PHE A 92 22.53 28.60 -13.87
N SER A 93 23.30 27.72 -14.48
CA SER A 93 24.75 27.85 -14.56
C SER A 93 25.27 27.45 -15.93
N PHE A 94 26.37 28.07 -16.32
CA PHE A 94 27.13 27.68 -17.50
C PHE A 94 28.29 26.78 -17.05
N GLY A 95 28.30 25.53 -17.45
CA GLY A 95 29.30 24.53 -17.06
C GLY A 95 29.49 24.47 -15.54
N GLY A 96 30.75 24.35 -15.11
CA GLY A 96 31.12 24.36 -13.69
C GLY A 96 31.30 25.74 -13.06
N PHE A 97 30.78 26.80 -13.67
CA PHE A 97 30.90 28.17 -13.12
C PHE A 97 29.77 28.46 -12.12
N PRO A 98 29.93 29.48 -11.24
CA PRO A 98 28.89 29.90 -10.31
C PRO A 98 27.56 30.20 -11.03
N PRO A 99 26.41 29.95 -10.38
CA PRO A 99 25.11 30.17 -10.98
C PRO A 99 24.95 31.64 -11.40
N THR A 100 24.48 31.84 -12.63
CA THR A 100 24.20 33.17 -13.18
C THR A 100 22.86 33.71 -12.71
N PHE A 101 21.90 32.81 -12.49
CA PHE A 101 20.58 33.16 -12.00
C PHE A 101 20.18 32.18 -10.91
N GLU A 102 19.60 32.70 -9.83
CA GLU A 102 19.01 31.90 -8.78
C GLU A 102 17.71 32.55 -8.31
N PHE A 103 16.64 31.76 -8.22
CA PHE A 103 15.35 32.24 -7.74
C PHE A 103 14.63 31.17 -6.94
N THR A 104 13.91 31.58 -5.88
CA THR A 104 13.14 30.66 -5.05
C THR A 104 11.67 31.04 -5.03
N SER A 105 10.83 30.23 -5.65
CA SER A 105 9.37 30.39 -5.61
C SER A 105 8.81 29.80 -4.33
N ARG A 106 7.96 30.57 -3.65
CA ARG A 106 7.25 30.22 -2.41
C ARG A 106 5.74 30.39 -2.62
N GLU A 107 4.95 30.47 -1.55
CA GLU A 107 3.48 30.56 -1.58
C GLU A 107 2.92 31.62 -2.56
N GLY A 108 3.55 32.79 -2.67
CA GLY A 108 3.11 33.84 -3.60
C GLY A 108 3.35 33.55 -5.10
N ASN A 109 4.16 32.54 -5.42
CA ASN A 109 4.56 32.16 -6.78
C ASN A 109 4.20 30.70 -7.10
N ILE A 110 3.40 30.04 -6.25
CA ILE A 110 2.91 28.67 -6.46
C ILE A 110 1.38 28.70 -6.41
N PHE A 111 0.76 28.63 -7.58
CA PHE A 111 -0.69 28.74 -7.75
C PHE A 111 -1.34 27.37 -7.94
N THR A 112 -2.59 27.28 -7.48
CA THR A 112 -3.45 26.11 -7.68
C THR A 112 -4.12 26.17 -9.05
N VAL A 113 -4.23 25.02 -9.71
CA VAL A 113 -4.94 24.88 -10.99
C VAL A 113 -6.39 24.52 -10.73
N ASN A 114 -7.32 25.10 -11.48
CA ASN A 114 -8.75 24.78 -11.35
C ASN A 114 -9.13 23.54 -12.19
N SER A 115 -10.23 22.87 -11.84
CA SER A 115 -10.70 21.67 -12.55
C SER A 115 -11.07 21.96 -14.00
N SER A 116 -11.69 23.11 -14.30
CA SER A 116 -12.05 23.50 -15.66
C SER A 116 -10.82 23.75 -16.54
N GLU A 117 -9.75 24.30 -15.97
CA GLU A 117 -8.50 24.59 -16.66
C GLU A 117 -7.78 23.31 -17.05
N LEU A 118 -7.69 22.35 -16.12
CA LEU A 118 -7.14 21.03 -16.40
C LEU A 118 -7.93 20.30 -17.49
N ASN A 119 -9.27 20.35 -17.45
CA ASN A 119 -10.10 19.70 -18.47
C ASN A 119 -9.87 20.31 -19.87
N ASN A 120 -9.74 21.63 -19.96
CA ASN A 120 -9.41 22.31 -21.22
C ASN A 120 -8.01 21.94 -21.72
N PHE A 121 -7.04 21.82 -20.81
CA PHE A 121 -5.68 21.39 -21.11
C PHE A 121 -5.63 19.94 -21.62
N ILE A 122 -6.34 19.02 -20.96
CA ILE A 122 -6.48 17.61 -21.39
C ILE A 122 -7.09 17.54 -22.80
N ARG A 123 -8.15 18.32 -23.05
CA ARG A 123 -8.81 18.37 -24.37
C ARG A 123 -7.86 18.88 -25.46
N CYS A 124 -6.93 19.77 -25.15
CA CYS A 124 -5.96 20.27 -26.11
C CYS A 124 -4.97 19.16 -26.57
N HIS A 125 -4.63 18.23 -25.66
CA HIS A 125 -3.74 17.09 -25.96
C HIS A 125 -4.48 15.80 -26.38
N GLU A 126 -5.77 15.86 -26.71
CA GLU A 126 -6.58 14.68 -27.09
C GLU A 126 -6.01 13.90 -28.28
N LYS A 127 -5.31 14.58 -29.19
CA LYS A 127 -4.69 13.96 -30.38
C LYS A 127 -3.51 13.06 -30.04
N ASP A 128 -2.76 13.37 -28.98
CA ASP A 128 -1.63 12.55 -28.53
C ASP A 128 -2.08 11.58 -27.42
N LYS A 129 -2.29 10.32 -27.81
CA LYS A 129 -2.77 9.26 -26.90
C LYS A 129 -1.84 9.05 -25.69
N GLN A 130 -0.52 9.22 -25.86
CA GLN A 130 0.41 8.98 -24.76
C GLN A 130 0.33 10.09 -23.71
N THR A 131 0.33 11.35 -24.15
CA THR A 131 0.14 12.51 -23.27
C THR A 131 -1.24 12.50 -22.64
N PHE A 132 -2.29 12.21 -23.40
CA PHE A 132 -3.67 12.11 -22.90
C PHE A 132 -3.78 11.06 -21.78
N GLY A 133 -3.23 9.85 -21.99
CA GLY A 133 -3.21 8.81 -20.96
C GLY A 133 -2.38 9.19 -19.73
N PHE A 134 -1.31 9.96 -19.89
CA PHE A 134 -0.52 10.49 -18.78
C PHE A 134 -1.33 11.49 -17.93
N LEU A 135 -1.99 12.46 -18.57
CA LEU A 135 -2.74 13.52 -17.90
C LEU A 135 -3.93 12.98 -17.10
N HIS A 136 -4.58 11.91 -17.57
CA HIS A 136 -5.68 11.26 -16.86
C HIS A 136 -5.30 10.58 -15.53
N ASN A 137 -3.99 10.41 -15.25
CA ASN A 137 -3.54 9.88 -13.96
C ASN A 137 -3.51 10.94 -12.86
N PHE A 138 -3.74 12.21 -13.18
CA PHE A 138 -3.65 13.33 -12.25
C PHE A 138 -4.98 14.07 -12.15
N GLU A 139 -5.31 14.51 -10.93
CA GLU A 139 -6.42 15.44 -10.70
C GLU A 139 -5.89 16.87 -10.60
N TRP A 140 -6.79 17.85 -10.68
CA TRP A 140 -6.47 19.28 -10.59
C TRP A 140 -5.68 19.63 -9.31
N ASN A 141 -5.99 18.95 -8.20
CA ASN A 141 -5.30 19.12 -6.92
C ASN A 141 -3.85 18.65 -6.94
N ASP A 142 -3.48 17.76 -7.85
CA ASP A 142 -2.12 17.24 -7.98
C ASP A 142 -1.22 18.19 -8.78
N LEU A 143 -1.81 19.14 -9.52
CA LEU A 143 -1.07 20.10 -10.33
C LEU A 143 -0.81 21.39 -9.56
N ARG A 144 0.39 21.94 -9.72
CA ARG A 144 0.73 23.29 -9.26
C ARG A 144 1.43 24.07 -10.35
N TYR A 145 1.04 25.33 -10.47
CA TYR A 145 1.64 26.27 -11.39
C TYR A 145 2.71 27.07 -10.64
N VAL A 146 3.96 27.00 -11.07
CA VAL A 146 5.09 27.66 -10.39
C VAL A 146 5.63 28.77 -11.28
N THR A 147 5.52 30.01 -10.83
CA THR A 147 6.09 31.19 -11.51
C THR A 147 7.51 31.46 -11.04
N ILE A 148 8.34 31.98 -11.93
CA ILE A 148 9.72 32.39 -11.69
C ILE A 148 9.80 33.85 -12.09
N ASP A 149 10.12 34.71 -11.13
CA ASP A 149 10.30 36.13 -11.41
C ASP A 149 11.53 36.34 -12.28
N GLY A 150 11.48 37.32 -13.18
CA GLY A 150 12.54 37.50 -14.16
C GLY A 150 13.87 37.95 -13.55
N PHE A 151 13.90 38.61 -12.40
CA PHE A 151 15.15 39.04 -11.79
C PHE A 151 15.77 37.96 -10.91
N SER A 152 17.08 37.76 -11.04
CA SER A 152 17.82 36.89 -10.12
C SER A 152 17.71 37.42 -8.69
N GLY A 153 17.43 36.53 -7.73
CA GLY A 153 17.41 36.88 -6.31
C GLY A 153 18.79 37.16 -5.74
N ASN A 154 19.85 36.71 -6.43
CA ASN A 154 21.24 36.88 -6.05
C ASN A 154 22.04 37.65 -7.12
N ILE A 155 23.02 38.43 -6.67
CA ILE A 155 24.02 39.09 -7.51
C ILE A 155 24.98 38.02 -8.06
N TRP A 156 25.50 38.22 -9.28
CA TRP A 156 26.39 37.26 -9.92
C TRP A 156 27.79 37.25 -9.30
N ALA A 157 28.01 36.35 -8.35
CA ALA A 157 29.25 36.21 -7.58
C ALA A 157 30.35 35.43 -8.35
N ILE A 158 30.69 35.84 -9.57
CA ILE A 158 31.82 35.25 -10.31
C ILE A 158 33.15 35.89 -9.92
N THR A 159 34.18 35.09 -9.67
CA THR A 159 35.52 35.62 -9.41
C THR A 159 36.19 36.07 -10.71
N PRO A 160 37.05 37.10 -10.71
CA PRO A 160 37.77 37.55 -11.90
C PRO A 160 38.51 36.43 -12.67
N PRO A 161 39.24 35.49 -12.04
CA PRO A 161 39.87 34.38 -12.77
C PRO A 161 38.84 33.41 -13.37
N SER A 162 37.75 33.11 -12.66
CA SER A 162 36.66 32.28 -13.23
C SER A 162 35.99 32.96 -14.41
N TYR A 163 35.82 34.28 -14.37
CA TYR A 163 35.28 35.08 -15.47
C TYR A 163 36.17 35.01 -16.72
N GLN A 164 37.49 35.19 -16.56
CA GLN A 164 38.45 35.03 -17.66
C GLN A 164 38.42 33.60 -18.24
N ALA A 165 38.36 32.59 -17.39
CA ALA A 165 38.25 31.20 -17.81
C ALA A 165 36.94 30.91 -18.57
N LEU A 166 35.82 31.51 -18.16
CA LEU A 166 34.55 31.44 -18.89
C LEU A 166 34.68 32.08 -20.27
N LEU A 167 35.32 33.26 -20.36
CA LEU A 167 35.55 33.95 -21.63
C LEU A 167 36.43 33.12 -22.60
N MET A 168 37.50 32.50 -22.09
CA MET A 168 38.35 31.60 -22.88
C MET A 168 37.58 30.37 -23.39
N LYS A 169 36.69 29.79 -22.56
CA LYS A 169 35.82 28.69 -22.99
C LYS A 169 34.81 29.15 -24.03
N LEU A 170 34.19 30.32 -23.88
CA LEU A 170 33.25 30.85 -24.87
C LEU A 170 33.92 31.16 -26.22
N ARG A 171 35.19 31.58 -26.21
CA ARG A 171 35.96 31.88 -27.43
C ARG A 171 36.43 30.64 -28.18
N SER A 172 36.66 29.54 -27.47
CA SER A 172 37.11 28.29 -28.08
C SER A 172 35.94 27.54 -28.71
N PRO A 173 35.98 27.26 -30.03
CA PRO A 173 34.92 26.52 -30.70
C PRO A 173 34.85 25.06 -30.27
N GLU A 174 35.99 24.47 -29.88
CA GLU A 174 36.12 23.06 -29.49
C GLU A 174 35.64 22.75 -28.07
N SER A 175 35.46 23.76 -27.21
CA SER A 175 35.07 23.50 -25.82
C SER A 175 33.57 23.19 -25.72
N ASP A 176 33.23 22.06 -25.11
CA ASP A 176 31.84 21.73 -24.79
C ASP A 176 31.41 22.48 -23.52
N LEU A 177 30.79 23.65 -23.70
CA LEU A 177 30.14 24.37 -22.61
C LEU A 177 28.69 23.92 -22.50
N LEU A 178 28.32 23.40 -21.33
CA LEU A 178 26.95 22.98 -21.01
C LEU A 178 26.19 24.12 -20.33
N LEU A 179 24.89 24.23 -20.61
CA LEU A 179 23.94 25.00 -19.83
C LEU A 179 23.28 24.02 -18.87
N HIS A 180 23.31 24.33 -17.57
CA HIS A 180 22.63 23.57 -16.53
C HIS A 180 21.46 24.38 -15.98
N PHE A 181 20.28 23.77 -15.97
CA PHE A 181 19.13 24.22 -15.23
C PHE A 181 18.87 23.23 -14.11
N HIS A 182 19.07 23.66 -12.86
CA HIS A 182 18.82 22.85 -11.68
C HIS A 182 17.52 23.33 -11.03
N MET A 183 16.61 22.39 -10.84
CA MET A 183 15.33 22.60 -10.18
C MET A 183 15.26 21.72 -8.95
N LYS A 184 15.04 22.33 -7.79
CA LYS A 184 14.90 21.63 -6.51
C LYS A 184 13.63 22.09 -5.83
N CYS A 185 12.71 21.17 -5.59
CA CYS A 185 11.45 21.44 -4.90
C CYS A 185 11.43 20.75 -3.55
N ARG A 186 10.98 21.48 -2.53
CA ARG A 186 10.77 20.97 -1.18
C ARG A 186 9.29 20.89 -0.90
N ARG A 187 8.86 19.78 -0.32
CA ARG A 187 7.46 19.51 0.05
C ARG A 187 7.22 19.78 1.54
N SER A 188 5.94 19.78 1.93
CA SER A 188 5.59 19.79 3.33
C SER A 188 6.05 18.48 3.98
N THR A 189 6.53 18.56 5.22
CA THR A 189 7.00 17.39 5.97
C THR A 189 5.90 16.95 6.93
N LYS A 190 5.27 15.81 6.68
CA LYS A 190 4.47 15.12 7.72
C LYS A 190 5.28 13.96 8.31
N GLU A 191 5.06 13.65 9.58
CA GLU A 191 5.80 12.60 10.31
C GLU A 191 5.69 11.21 9.65
N ILE A 192 4.55 10.93 8.99
CA ILE A 192 4.21 9.63 8.41
C ILE A 192 4.06 9.77 6.89
N GLN A 193 5.07 10.32 6.20
CA GLN A 193 5.07 10.42 4.74
C GLN A 193 6.11 9.50 4.10
N SER A 194 5.73 8.89 2.98
CA SER A 194 6.59 7.99 2.19
C SER A 194 7.53 8.72 1.22
N SER A 195 7.34 10.02 0.96
CA SER A 195 8.16 10.80 0.02
C SER A 195 9.37 11.46 0.65
N HIS A 196 10.38 11.73 -0.18
CA HIS A 196 11.48 12.61 0.19
C HIS A 196 11.00 14.05 0.39
N THR A 197 11.59 14.71 1.38
CA THR A 197 11.25 16.09 1.77
C THR A 197 11.68 17.10 0.71
N SER A 198 12.80 16.85 0.02
CA SER A 198 13.26 17.61 -1.12
C SER A 198 13.59 16.69 -2.29
N VAL A 199 13.24 17.14 -3.48
CA VAL A 199 13.41 16.41 -4.72
C VAL A 199 14.00 17.35 -5.76
N GLU A 200 15.00 16.90 -6.49
CA GLU A 200 15.74 17.72 -7.45
C GLU A 200 16.13 16.96 -8.71
N ASP A 201 16.36 17.70 -9.79
CA ASP A 201 16.97 17.22 -11.03
C ASP A 201 17.73 18.34 -11.74
N ILE A 202 18.68 17.96 -12.59
CA ILE A 202 19.50 18.90 -13.38
C ILE A 202 19.31 18.60 -14.86
N PHE A 203 18.70 19.55 -15.57
CA PHE A 203 18.55 19.50 -17.02
C PHE A 203 19.77 20.16 -17.65
N SER A 204 20.48 19.42 -18.51
CA SER A 204 21.71 19.92 -19.13
C SER A 204 21.67 19.80 -20.64
N ARG A 205 22.20 20.81 -21.34
CA ARG A 205 22.37 20.80 -22.80
C ARG A 205 23.64 21.51 -23.23
N LYS A 206 24.14 21.22 -24.42
CA LYS A 206 25.27 21.96 -25.02
C LYS A 206 24.81 23.33 -25.53
N LEU A 207 25.65 24.36 -25.37
CA LEU A 207 25.43 25.66 -26.01
C LEU A 207 25.79 25.59 -27.49
N SER A 208 24.93 26.17 -28.33
CA SER A 208 25.20 26.31 -29.75
C SER A 208 26.27 27.38 -30.02
N PRO A 209 26.99 27.32 -31.16
CA PRO A 209 28.02 28.30 -31.50
C PRO A 209 27.50 29.75 -31.58
N SER A 210 26.25 29.94 -32.03
CA SER A 210 25.60 31.24 -32.09
C SER A 210 25.28 31.80 -30.69
N GLU A 211 24.78 30.96 -29.79
CA GLU A 211 24.52 31.32 -28.38
C GLU A 211 25.83 31.69 -27.66
N LYS A 212 26.92 30.94 -27.90
CA LYS A 212 28.24 31.26 -27.36
C LYS A 212 28.73 32.63 -27.82
N LEU A 213 28.58 32.93 -29.12
CA LEU A 213 29.01 34.21 -29.68
C LEU A 213 28.18 35.37 -29.11
N GLN A 214 26.87 35.21 -28.97
CA GLN A 214 25.99 36.22 -28.35
C GLN A 214 26.37 36.45 -26.88
N LEU A 215 26.58 35.38 -26.11
CA LEU A 215 27.01 35.48 -24.71
C LEU A 215 28.38 36.15 -24.58
N LEU A 216 29.30 35.87 -25.50
CA LEU A 216 30.59 36.54 -25.55
C LEU A 216 30.43 38.05 -25.80
N MET A 217 29.55 38.46 -26.71
CA MET A 217 29.29 39.88 -26.99
C MET A 217 28.68 40.60 -25.77
N VAL A 218 27.72 39.96 -25.10
CA VAL A 218 27.07 40.50 -23.89
C VAL A 218 28.10 40.65 -22.76
N LEU A 219 28.91 39.62 -22.49
CA LEU A 219 29.94 39.68 -21.45
C LEU A 219 31.04 40.70 -21.76
N ASN A 220 31.48 40.82 -23.02
CA ASN A 220 32.50 41.81 -23.41
C ASN A 220 32.02 43.25 -23.18
N SER A 221 30.71 43.49 -23.22
CA SER A 221 30.12 44.80 -22.88
C SER A 221 30.19 45.15 -21.38
N THR A 222 30.48 44.15 -20.53
CA THR A 222 30.60 44.29 -19.06
C THR A 222 32.04 44.42 -18.55
N ASN A 223 33.01 44.60 -19.46
CA ASN A 223 34.44 44.71 -19.14
C ASN A 223 34.81 45.84 -18.16
N SER A 224 33.90 46.78 -17.87
CA SER A 224 34.12 47.83 -16.87
C SER A 224 34.06 47.32 -15.41
N ILE A 225 33.52 46.12 -15.17
CA ILE A 225 33.33 45.56 -13.82
C ILE A 225 34.41 44.53 -13.48
N PHE A 226 34.80 43.72 -14.46
CA PHE A 226 35.85 42.71 -14.33
C PHE A 226 37.02 43.10 -15.25
N PRO A 227 37.95 43.96 -14.79
CA PRO A 227 39.10 44.31 -15.61
C PRO A 227 39.91 43.06 -15.93
N LEU A 228 40.11 42.82 -17.24
CA LEU A 228 41.07 41.84 -17.72
C LEU A 228 42.43 42.22 -17.15
N SER A 229 43.07 41.33 -16.40
CA SER A 229 44.33 41.63 -15.69
C SER A 229 45.56 41.72 -16.59
N ASP A 230 45.37 41.98 -17.89
CA ASP A 230 46.44 42.19 -18.86
C ASP A 230 46.28 43.55 -19.54
N SER A 231 46.39 44.61 -18.74
CA SER A 231 46.86 45.89 -19.25
C SER A 231 48.37 45.81 -19.45
N ASN A 232 48.84 45.00 -20.40
CA ASN A 232 50.09 45.25 -21.11
C ASN A 232 50.30 44.33 -22.32
N LYS A 233 50.28 44.99 -23.48
CA LYS A 233 50.85 44.64 -24.80
C LYS A 233 50.00 43.80 -25.76
N ASN A 234 49.69 44.51 -26.86
CA ASN A 234 49.43 44.04 -28.22
C ASN A 234 47.96 43.90 -28.65
N SER A 235 47.40 45.06 -29.03
CA SER A 235 46.32 45.18 -30.02
C SER A 235 46.77 44.68 -31.40
N LEU A 236 46.95 43.37 -31.56
CA LEU A 236 47.24 42.73 -32.83
C LEU A 236 46.37 41.48 -33.00
N TYR A 237 45.06 41.67 -32.93
CA TYR A 237 44.09 40.79 -33.59
C TYR A 237 42.99 41.65 -34.19
N THR A 238 43.40 42.54 -35.09
CA THR A 238 42.55 42.97 -36.20
C THR A 238 42.15 41.69 -36.92
N THR A 239 40.85 41.38 -36.91
CA THR A 239 40.27 40.39 -37.81
C THR A 239 40.66 40.74 -39.23
N SER A 240 41.55 39.95 -39.83
CA SER A 240 41.85 40.01 -41.24
C SER A 240 40.62 39.49 -42.01
N ILE A 241 39.64 40.37 -42.18
CA ILE A 241 38.69 40.26 -43.27
C ILE A 241 39.45 40.80 -44.48
N MET A 242 39.75 39.94 -45.43
CA MET A 242 40.22 40.33 -46.75
C MET A 242 39.18 41.28 -47.36
N ASN A 243 39.53 42.55 -47.38
CA ASN A 243 38.81 43.58 -48.11
C ASN A 243 39.27 43.49 -49.56
N ASN A 244 38.40 43.05 -50.48
CA ASN A 244 38.50 43.43 -51.87
C ASN A 244 37.38 44.42 -52.16
N ASN A 245 37.80 45.68 -52.12
CA ASN A 245 37.24 46.89 -52.72
C ASN A 245 35.95 46.70 -53.53
N ASN A 246 34.88 47.36 -53.11
CA ASN A 246 34.37 48.58 -53.75
C ASN A 246 33.06 49.00 -53.07
N TYR A 247 32.77 50.30 -53.19
CA TYR A 247 31.63 51.05 -52.61
C TYR A 247 31.89 51.68 -51.24
N SER A 248 32.39 52.90 -51.35
CA SER A 248 32.14 54.02 -50.44
C SER A 248 30.64 54.30 -50.29
N MET A 249 30.30 54.98 -49.18
CA MET A 249 28.98 55.49 -48.78
C MET A 249 27.96 54.48 -48.26
N LEU A 250 28.06 54.19 -46.96
CA LEU A 250 26.93 54.34 -46.04
C LEU A 250 27.46 54.79 -44.67
N THR A 251 27.13 56.05 -44.38
CA THR A 251 27.01 56.70 -43.08
C THR A 251 26.90 55.77 -41.85
N ARG A 252 27.72 56.08 -40.84
CA ARG A 252 27.39 56.04 -39.39
C ARG A 252 26.16 55.20 -39.04
N SER A 253 26.34 53.90 -38.79
CA SER A 253 25.32 53.08 -38.15
C SER A 253 25.87 52.47 -36.87
N HIS A 254 25.08 52.66 -35.82
CA HIS A 254 25.29 52.22 -34.45
C HIS A 254 25.83 50.78 -34.40
N GLN A 255 26.95 50.58 -33.72
CA GLN A 255 27.32 49.28 -33.17
C GLN A 255 26.21 48.92 -32.17
N SER A 256 25.21 48.16 -32.61
CA SER A 256 24.06 47.79 -31.80
C SER A 256 24.57 47.00 -30.60
N ARG A 257 24.54 47.62 -29.43
CA ARG A 257 24.80 46.98 -28.14
C ARG A 257 23.81 45.83 -28.01
N ILE A 258 24.30 44.59 -28.08
CA ILE A 258 23.46 43.42 -27.83
C ILE A 258 23.38 43.31 -26.32
N ASP A 259 22.24 43.73 -25.76
CA ASP A 259 22.02 43.75 -24.30
C ASP A 259 21.49 42.39 -23.77
N SER A 260 21.22 41.43 -24.67
CA SER A 260 20.60 40.15 -24.32
C SER A 260 21.06 38.96 -25.15
N VAL A 261 21.19 37.80 -24.52
CA VAL A 261 21.44 36.50 -25.16
C VAL A 261 20.13 35.74 -25.29
N ILE A 262 19.85 35.16 -26.46
CA ILE A 262 18.69 34.30 -26.64
C ILE A 262 19.14 32.85 -26.56
N LEU A 263 18.63 32.12 -25.58
CA LEU A 263 18.91 30.71 -25.38
C LEU A 263 17.64 29.89 -25.66
N ASN A 264 17.76 28.87 -26.50
CA ASN A 264 16.63 28.01 -26.85
C ASN A 264 16.57 26.76 -25.96
N SER A 265 15.38 26.18 -25.75
CA SER A 265 15.17 24.93 -24.99
C SER A 265 15.94 24.90 -23.65
N VAL A 266 15.75 25.93 -22.83
CA VAL A 266 16.55 26.18 -21.63
C VAL A 266 16.04 25.40 -20.42
N LEU A 267 14.72 25.40 -20.22
CA LEU A 267 14.07 24.76 -19.08
C LEU A 267 12.81 24.00 -19.51
N PRO A 268 12.51 22.84 -18.91
CA PRO A 268 11.29 22.11 -19.16
C PRO A 268 10.08 22.89 -18.63
N ARG A 269 9.04 22.99 -19.46
CA ARG A 269 7.79 23.64 -19.05
C ARG A 269 6.92 22.76 -18.16
N TYR A 270 7.03 21.45 -18.33
CA TYR A 270 6.24 20.44 -17.64
C TYR A 270 7.17 19.50 -16.87
N VAL A 271 6.95 19.37 -15.56
CA VAL A 271 7.82 18.59 -14.68
C VAL A 271 6.98 17.66 -13.82
N LEU A 272 7.40 16.39 -13.71
CA LEU A 272 6.80 15.40 -12.84
C LEU A 272 7.61 15.27 -11.55
N LEU A 273 6.95 15.54 -10.44
CA LEU A 273 7.46 15.44 -9.08
C LEU A 273 7.04 14.09 -8.49
N LYS A 274 7.90 13.07 -8.63
CA LYS A 274 7.69 11.75 -8.01
C LYS A 274 8.03 11.75 -6.53
N LYS A 275 7.69 10.67 -5.83
CA LYS A 275 7.96 10.50 -4.39
C LYS A 275 9.45 10.66 -4.04
N ASP A 276 10.34 10.21 -4.91
CA ASP A 276 11.79 10.11 -4.72
C ASP A 276 12.61 11.09 -5.58
N LYS A 277 12.15 11.39 -6.81
CA LYS A 277 12.91 12.13 -7.82
C LYS A 277 12.06 13.10 -8.64
N LEU A 278 12.70 14.10 -9.20
CA LEU A 278 12.11 15.06 -10.13
C LEU A 278 12.53 14.63 -11.53
N ARG A 279 11.64 14.76 -12.50
CA ARG A 279 11.92 14.46 -13.91
C ARG A 279 11.10 15.38 -14.79
N GLY A 280 11.51 15.56 -16.05
CA GLY A 280 10.63 16.08 -17.08
C GLY A 280 9.34 15.26 -17.17
N ALA A 281 8.26 15.90 -17.62
CA ALA A 281 6.99 15.21 -17.85
C ALA A 281 7.11 14.09 -18.90
N PHE A 282 6.08 13.25 -19.00
CA PHE A 282 6.09 12.10 -19.92
C PHE A 282 5.58 12.49 -21.32
N ALA A 283 5.94 11.68 -22.33
CA ALA A 283 5.51 11.84 -23.71
C ALA A 283 5.85 13.22 -24.30
N PHE A 284 4.95 13.84 -25.07
CA PHE A 284 5.16 15.12 -25.74
C PHE A 284 5.53 16.24 -24.76
N LEU A 285 4.97 16.24 -23.55
CA LEU A 285 5.25 17.24 -22.51
C LEU A 285 6.70 17.22 -22.01
N GLY A 286 7.41 16.11 -22.21
CA GLY A 286 8.83 15.96 -21.87
C GLY A 286 9.79 16.22 -23.03
N ASP A 287 9.28 16.45 -24.24
CA ASP A 287 10.12 16.64 -25.43
C ASP A 287 10.84 18.01 -25.37
N PRO A 288 12.15 18.09 -25.69
CA PRO A 288 12.89 19.35 -25.81
C PRO A 288 12.22 20.46 -26.64
N GLN A 289 11.27 20.12 -27.53
CA GLN A 289 10.48 21.10 -28.28
C GLN A 289 9.53 21.93 -27.39
N THR A 290 9.07 21.38 -26.27
CA THR A 290 8.18 22.06 -25.31
C THR A 290 8.94 22.96 -24.33
N TYR A 291 10.27 22.85 -24.31
CA TYR A 291 11.12 23.61 -23.40
C TYR A 291 11.07 25.10 -23.73
N VAL A 292 11.21 25.92 -22.70
CA VAL A 292 11.06 27.37 -22.81
C VAL A 292 12.30 27.99 -23.42
N ASN A 293 12.09 28.88 -24.38
CA ASN A 293 13.12 29.75 -24.92
C ASN A 293 13.19 31.03 -24.09
N VAL A 294 14.39 31.47 -23.77
CA VAL A 294 14.61 32.48 -22.74
C VAL A 294 15.60 33.53 -23.24
N SER A 295 15.31 34.81 -22.97
CA SER A 295 16.29 35.88 -23.15
C SER A 295 16.95 36.24 -21.81
N PHE A 296 18.27 36.15 -21.79
CA PHE A 296 19.13 36.54 -20.67
C PHE A 296 19.62 37.95 -20.87
N HIS A 297 19.31 38.84 -19.93
CA HIS A 297 19.78 40.22 -19.88
C HIS A 297 20.75 40.36 -18.70
N ILE A 298 21.87 41.03 -18.93
CA ILE A 298 22.77 41.40 -17.84
C ILE A 298 22.54 42.85 -17.44
N HIS A 299 22.30 43.06 -16.16
CA HIS A 299 22.22 44.38 -15.55
C HIS A 299 23.48 44.64 -14.75
N GLN A 300 23.88 45.90 -14.71
CA GLN A 300 25.08 46.31 -14.01
C GLN A 300 24.88 47.65 -13.31
N ASP A 301 25.43 47.72 -12.10
CA ASP A 301 25.63 48.96 -11.39
C ASP A 301 27.13 49.32 -11.41
N PHE A 302 27.41 50.48 -12.01
CA PHE A 302 28.77 50.97 -12.18
C PHE A 302 29.40 51.50 -10.89
N ILE A 303 28.57 51.86 -9.90
CA ILE A 303 29.06 52.45 -8.64
C ILE A 303 29.50 51.35 -7.69
N SER A 304 28.67 50.32 -7.52
CA SER A 304 28.97 49.18 -6.64
C SER A 304 29.76 48.07 -7.31
N HIS A 305 30.03 48.17 -8.62
CA HIS A 305 30.65 47.11 -9.43
C HIS A 305 29.92 45.77 -9.31
N GLN A 306 28.59 45.81 -9.23
CA GLN A 306 27.74 44.63 -9.12
C GLN A 306 27.03 44.36 -10.45
N ALA A 307 26.86 43.08 -10.77
CA ALA A 307 26.11 42.64 -11.94
C ALA A 307 25.13 41.53 -11.56
N TRP A 308 23.94 41.54 -12.14
CA TRP A 308 22.94 40.50 -11.95
C TRP A 308 22.24 40.19 -13.27
N TRP A 309 21.69 38.99 -13.37
CA TRP A 309 20.99 38.54 -14.56
C TRP A 309 19.48 38.68 -14.40
N GLU A 310 18.83 39.07 -15.49
CA GLU A 310 17.38 39.05 -15.65
C GLU A 310 17.03 38.07 -16.78
N LEU A 311 15.97 37.32 -16.57
CA LEU A 311 15.52 36.19 -17.34
C LEU A 311 14.10 36.47 -17.83
N LYS A 312 13.88 36.48 -19.14
CA LYS A 312 12.53 36.70 -19.71
C LYS A 312 12.15 35.57 -20.64
N GLU A 313 10.89 35.16 -20.59
CA GLU A 313 10.38 34.25 -21.60
C GLU A 313 10.35 34.93 -22.97
N LYS A 314 10.96 34.30 -23.96
CA LYS A 314 10.88 34.78 -25.33
C LYS A 314 9.61 34.23 -25.98
N ILE A 315 8.60 35.07 -26.07
CA ILE A 315 7.40 34.82 -26.87
C ILE A 315 7.71 35.27 -28.29
N ASN A 316 7.90 34.33 -29.23
CA ASN A 316 7.93 34.71 -30.63
C ASN A 316 6.54 35.24 -30.99
N SER A 317 6.46 36.39 -31.66
CA SER A 317 5.22 37.05 -32.11
C SER A 317 4.32 36.19 -33.01
N SER A 318 4.77 34.98 -33.36
CA SER A 318 3.98 33.90 -33.91
C SER A 318 4.12 32.67 -33.00
N SER A 319 3.07 32.40 -32.22
CA SER A 319 2.86 31.24 -31.32
C SER A 319 3.87 31.06 -30.18
N SER A 320 3.35 31.03 -28.94
CA SER A 320 4.00 30.34 -27.82
C SER A 320 4.47 28.95 -28.27
N SER A 321 5.57 28.43 -27.71
CA SER A 321 6.12 27.13 -28.08
C SER A 321 5.12 25.97 -27.90
N ASP A 322 4.06 26.19 -27.13
CA ASP A 322 2.93 25.29 -26.98
C ASP A 322 1.61 26.08 -26.85
N PRO A 323 0.70 26.03 -27.84
CA PRO A 323 -0.60 26.71 -27.76
C PRO A 323 -1.50 26.13 -26.66
N CYS A 324 -1.30 24.87 -26.26
CA CYS A 324 -2.06 24.25 -25.18
C CYS A 324 -1.67 24.81 -23.81
N PHE A 325 -0.43 25.27 -23.64
CA PHE A 325 0.01 25.89 -22.39
C PHE A 325 -0.69 27.22 -22.12
N GLU A 326 -0.99 28.01 -23.16
CA GLU A 326 -1.65 29.30 -22.98
C GLU A 326 -3.09 29.15 -22.44
N VAL A 327 -3.74 28.02 -22.75
CA VAL A 327 -5.06 27.67 -22.23
C VAL A 327 -5.05 27.52 -20.70
N ILE A 328 -3.96 27.04 -20.11
CA ILE A 328 -3.82 26.88 -18.65
C ILE A 328 -3.12 28.08 -17.99
N ARG A 329 -2.30 28.84 -18.72
CA ARG A 329 -1.58 30.03 -18.25
C ARG A 329 -2.50 31.26 -18.08
N HIS A 330 -3.32 31.59 -19.07
CA HIS A 330 -4.16 32.80 -19.03
C HIS A 330 -5.17 32.84 -17.87
N PRO A 331 -5.81 31.72 -17.47
CA PRO A 331 -6.75 31.72 -16.34
C PRO A 331 -6.05 31.80 -14.98
N THR A 332 -4.82 31.29 -14.88
CA THR A 332 -4.13 31.12 -13.59
C THR A 332 -3.28 32.32 -13.18
N LEU A 333 -2.90 33.19 -14.12
CA LEU A 333 -2.10 34.39 -13.87
C LEU A 333 -2.90 35.67 -14.12
N SER A 334 -2.64 36.69 -13.30
CA SER A 334 -3.15 38.05 -13.55
C SER A 334 -2.62 38.61 -14.88
N ASN A 335 -3.41 39.44 -15.56
CA ASN A 335 -3.03 40.09 -16.83
C ASN A 335 -1.65 40.78 -16.75
N ASN A 336 -1.34 41.42 -15.61
CA ASN A 336 -0.06 42.11 -15.40
C ASN A 336 1.15 41.15 -15.41
N ALA A 337 0.98 39.92 -14.94
CA ALA A 337 2.05 38.92 -14.92
C ALA A 337 2.29 38.31 -16.32
N VAL A 338 1.24 38.23 -17.14
CA VAL A 338 1.35 37.84 -18.56
C VAL A 338 2.07 38.92 -19.35
N GLU A 339 1.75 40.20 -19.11
CA GLU A 339 2.43 41.34 -19.73
C GLU A 339 3.91 41.46 -19.30
N ALA A 340 4.25 40.99 -18.10
CA ALA A 340 5.61 40.98 -17.58
C ALA A 340 6.49 39.82 -18.10
N ASN A 341 5.99 38.96 -19.00
CA ASN A 341 6.69 37.78 -19.55
C ASN A 341 7.32 36.89 -18.47
N VAL A 342 6.57 36.65 -17.39
CA VAL A 342 7.00 35.84 -16.25
C VAL A 342 7.16 34.38 -16.69
N LEU A 343 8.27 33.77 -16.29
CA LEU A 343 8.56 32.38 -16.58
C LEU A 343 7.72 31.47 -15.70
N SER A 344 7.29 30.34 -16.25
CA SER A 344 6.35 29.48 -15.54
C SER A 344 6.53 28.01 -15.88
N ILE A 345 6.40 27.17 -14.86
CA ILE A 345 6.52 25.72 -14.94
C ILE A 345 5.27 25.08 -14.34
N LEU A 346 4.68 24.14 -15.06
CA LEU A 346 3.59 23.31 -14.56
C LEU A 346 4.17 22.03 -13.93
N THR A 347 3.83 21.80 -12.68
CA THR A 347 4.30 20.64 -11.91
C THR A 347 3.18 19.63 -11.70
N PHE A 348 3.44 18.36 -11.99
CA PHE A 348 2.57 17.23 -11.71
C PHE A 348 3.09 16.51 -10.46
N ASN A 349 2.29 16.45 -9.39
CA ASN A 349 2.74 15.86 -8.12
C ASN A 349 2.16 14.46 -7.94
N GLU A 350 3.03 13.48 -7.68
CA GLU A 350 2.59 12.13 -7.33
C GLU A 350 2.04 12.09 -5.90
N ARG A 351 0.87 11.50 -5.72
CA ARG A 351 0.27 11.32 -4.40
C ARG A 351 1.09 10.40 -3.51
N VAL A 352 1.04 10.66 -2.22
CA VAL A 352 1.80 9.90 -1.21
C VAL A 352 0.86 9.22 -0.24
N SER A 353 1.27 8.06 0.25
CA SER A 353 0.56 7.43 1.35
C SER A 353 0.98 8.10 2.66
N ASP A 354 0.01 8.61 3.40
CA ASP A 354 0.20 9.19 4.74
C ASP A 354 0.07 8.13 5.85
N SER A 355 0.06 6.84 5.50
CA SER A 355 -0.09 5.73 6.44
C SER A 355 1.24 5.04 6.75
N LEU A 356 1.41 4.62 8.00
CA LEU A 356 2.54 3.78 8.44
C LEU A 356 2.63 2.49 7.61
N PHE A 357 1.45 1.97 7.24
CA PHE A 357 1.31 0.84 6.34
C PHE A 357 1.91 1.18 4.97
N GLY A 358 1.53 2.29 4.33
CA GLY A 358 2.07 2.68 3.02
C GLY A 358 3.61 2.73 2.96
N LYS A 359 4.27 3.18 4.03
CA LYS A 359 5.75 3.20 4.12
C LYS A 359 6.38 1.80 4.17
N VAL A 360 5.77 0.87 4.90
CA VAL A 360 6.28 -0.52 5.06
C VAL A 360 5.89 -1.41 3.89
N PHE A 361 4.75 -1.15 3.26
CA PHE A 361 4.13 -2.04 2.28
C PHE A 361 4.40 -1.69 0.81
N ASN A 362 5.13 -0.61 0.52
CA ASN A 362 5.27 -0.05 -0.84
C ASN A 362 5.90 -0.99 -1.89
N ASN A 363 6.71 -1.98 -1.50
CA ASN A 363 7.40 -2.85 -2.47
C ASN A 363 7.03 -4.34 -2.40
N TYR A 364 7.03 -5.00 -1.23
CA TYR A 364 6.77 -6.47 -1.15
C TYR A 364 6.13 -6.94 0.17
N GLY A 365 5.73 -6.02 1.06
CA GLY A 365 5.33 -6.37 2.43
C GLY A 365 3.99 -7.11 2.53
N ILE A 366 3.04 -6.84 1.64
CA ILE A 366 1.65 -7.32 1.77
C ILE A 366 1.59 -8.82 1.48
N ILE A 367 2.27 -9.26 0.40
CA ILE A 367 2.34 -10.67 0.02
C ILE A 367 3.13 -11.49 1.06
N GLY A 368 4.21 -10.92 1.61
CA GLY A 368 5.01 -11.58 2.66
C GLY A 368 4.24 -11.72 3.98
N MET A 369 3.50 -10.67 4.38
CA MET A 369 2.65 -10.69 5.57
C MET A 369 1.49 -11.69 5.41
N TYR A 370 0.89 -11.76 4.23
CA TYR A 370 -0.13 -12.77 3.91
C TYR A 370 0.42 -14.21 3.95
N ALA A 371 1.61 -14.44 3.38
CA ALA A 371 2.27 -15.74 3.45
C ALA A 371 2.60 -16.17 4.89
N ALA A 372 3.11 -15.23 5.71
CA ALA A 372 3.38 -15.47 7.12
C ALA A 372 2.10 -15.79 7.91
N TYR A 373 1.01 -15.07 7.64
CA TYR A 373 -0.29 -15.34 8.24
C TYR A 373 -0.84 -16.73 7.86
N ILE A 374 -0.79 -17.11 6.57
CA ILE A 374 -1.21 -18.46 6.14
C ILE A 374 -0.35 -19.52 6.80
N PHE A 375 0.96 -19.31 6.86
CA PHE A 375 1.87 -20.26 7.51
C PHE A 375 1.51 -20.44 8.99
N LEU A 376 1.25 -19.34 9.71
CA LEU A 376 0.80 -19.38 11.10
C LEU A 376 -0.52 -20.15 11.25
N ALA A 377 -1.53 -19.84 10.42
CA ALA A 377 -2.82 -20.53 10.44
C ALA A 377 -2.66 -22.03 10.17
N SER A 378 -1.87 -22.41 9.14
CA SER A 378 -1.61 -23.81 8.80
C SER A 378 -0.89 -24.57 9.92
N ARG A 379 0.03 -23.90 10.63
CA ARG A 379 0.75 -24.46 11.77
C ARG A 379 -0.20 -24.70 12.95
N LEU A 380 -1.05 -23.73 13.28
CA LEU A 380 -2.06 -23.87 14.34
C LEU A 380 -3.02 -25.03 14.05
N LEU A 381 -3.50 -25.11 12.81
CA LEU A 381 -4.34 -26.21 12.33
C LEU A 381 -3.63 -27.56 12.44
N ARG A 382 -2.36 -27.63 12.03
CA ARG A 382 -1.57 -28.86 12.16
C ARG A 382 -1.41 -29.26 13.63
N THR A 383 -1.17 -28.32 14.54
CA THR A 383 -1.06 -28.61 15.98
C THR A 383 -2.36 -29.19 16.54
N ALA A 384 -3.53 -28.72 16.09
CA ALA A 384 -4.82 -29.25 16.54
C ALA A 384 -5.05 -30.72 16.16
N TYR A 385 -4.56 -31.17 14.99
CA TYR A 385 -4.85 -32.53 14.48
C TYR A 385 -3.68 -33.52 14.56
N SER A 386 -2.42 -33.06 14.64
CA SER A 386 -1.24 -33.93 14.49
C SER A 386 -1.00 -34.89 15.67
N ASN A 387 -1.60 -34.65 16.84
CA ASN A 387 -1.30 -35.40 18.07
C ASN A 387 -2.48 -36.17 18.66
N ILE A 388 -3.63 -36.23 17.97
CA ILE A 388 -4.85 -36.88 18.49
C ILE A 388 -4.58 -38.34 18.85
N SER A 389 -3.79 -39.06 18.05
CA SER A 389 -3.49 -40.49 18.27
C SER A 389 -2.78 -40.77 19.60
N TYR A 390 -1.88 -39.88 20.04
CA TYR A 390 -1.13 -40.04 21.28
C TYR A 390 -2.00 -39.87 22.52
N VAL A 391 -3.06 -39.07 22.42
CA VAL A 391 -3.93 -38.71 23.55
C VAL A 391 -5.08 -39.70 23.75
N ILE A 392 -5.38 -40.58 22.77
CA ILE A 392 -6.47 -41.57 22.83
C ILE A 392 -6.49 -42.37 24.15
N ARG A 393 -5.31 -42.78 24.66
CA ARG A 393 -5.19 -43.53 25.93
C ARG A 393 -5.80 -42.79 27.12
N LEU A 394 -5.74 -41.46 27.12
CA LEU A 394 -6.14 -40.59 28.23
C LEU A 394 -7.51 -39.94 28.01
N GLU A 395 -7.92 -39.75 26.76
CA GLU A 395 -9.22 -39.16 26.40
C GLU A 395 -10.35 -40.19 26.27
N GLU A 396 -10.06 -41.44 25.87
CA GLU A 396 -11.10 -42.46 25.64
C GLU A 396 -11.30 -43.39 26.84
N LEU A 397 -11.69 -42.81 27.98
CA LEU A 397 -11.98 -43.56 29.21
C LEU A 397 -13.50 -43.80 29.36
N PRO A 398 -13.96 -45.06 29.55
CA PRO A 398 -15.40 -45.37 29.57
C PRO A 398 -16.12 -44.98 30.86
N HIS A 399 -15.46 -45.07 32.03
CA HIS A 399 -16.04 -44.69 33.31
C HIS A 399 -14.99 -44.03 34.22
N VAL A 400 -15.09 -42.72 34.39
CA VAL A 400 -14.07 -41.89 35.04
C VAL A 400 -14.33 -41.57 36.52
N ASP A 401 -15.47 -42.01 37.08
CA ASP A 401 -15.94 -41.54 38.39
C ASP A 401 -15.00 -41.86 39.54
N ARG A 402 -14.27 -42.97 39.46
CA ARG A 402 -13.27 -43.32 40.49
C ARG A 402 -12.08 -42.36 40.49
N ILE A 403 -11.66 -41.91 39.31
CA ILE A 403 -10.56 -40.94 39.16
C ILE A 403 -11.05 -39.56 39.60
N LEU A 404 -12.25 -39.17 39.19
CA LEU A 404 -12.85 -37.91 39.62
C LEU A 404 -13.04 -37.85 41.14
N ASN A 405 -13.53 -38.92 41.76
CA ASN A 405 -13.65 -39.02 43.21
C ASN A 405 -12.28 -38.95 43.89
N LEU A 406 -11.24 -39.57 43.34
CA LEU A 406 -9.88 -39.45 43.85
C LEU A 406 -9.38 -37.99 43.80
N CYS A 407 -9.67 -37.24 42.73
CA CYS A 407 -9.37 -35.81 42.66
C CYS A 407 -10.14 -35.01 43.72
N HIS A 408 -11.43 -35.30 43.93
CA HIS A 408 -12.22 -34.67 44.98
C HIS A 408 -11.72 -35.01 46.39
N GLU A 409 -11.27 -36.24 46.63
CA GLU A 409 -10.61 -36.66 47.88
C GLU A 409 -9.34 -35.86 48.12
N ILE A 410 -8.52 -35.60 47.08
CA ILE A 410 -7.33 -34.74 47.17
C ILE A 410 -7.73 -33.32 47.59
N TYR A 411 -8.75 -32.73 46.96
CA TYR A 411 -9.25 -31.40 47.34
C TYR A 411 -9.79 -31.35 48.77
N LEU A 412 -10.56 -32.36 49.18
CA LEU A 412 -11.07 -32.47 50.54
C LEU A 412 -9.96 -32.58 51.58
N VAL A 413 -8.92 -33.37 51.30
CA VAL A 413 -7.76 -33.55 52.18
C VAL A 413 -6.94 -32.26 52.29
N ARG A 414 -6.85 -31.49 51.20
CA ARG A 414 -6.22 -30.16 51.17
C ARG A 414 -6.99 -29.16 52.03
N GLU A 415 -8.31 -29.08 51.91
CA GLU A 415 -9.15 -28.21 52.75
C GLU A 415 -9.01 -28.53 54.25
N ASN A 416 -8.82 -29.82 54.57
CA ASN A 416 -8.59 -30.29 55.94
C ASN A 416 -7.13 -30.15 56.42
N ASN A 417 -6.24 -29.55 55.64
CA ASN A 417 -4.81 -29.38 55.94
C ASN A 417 -4.05 -30.70 56.27
N LEU A 418 -4.51 -31.84 55.75
CA LEU A 418 -3.88 -33.15 55.95
C LEU A 418 -2.81 -33.39 54.87
N LEU A 419 -1.73 -32.61 54.93
CA LEU A 419 -0.70 -32.50 53.89
C LEU A 419 0.01 -33.82 53.53
N LEU A 420 0.27 -34.68 54.52
CA LEU A 420 0.88 -36.00 54.27
C LEU A 420 -0.03 -36.90 53.43
N LEU A 421 -1.33 -36.86 53.70
CA LEU A 421 -2.32 -37.64 52.96
C LEU A 421 -2.53 -37.04 51.56
N GLU A 422 -2.44 -35.72 51.41
CA GLU A 422 -2.46 -35.04 50.10
C GLU A 422 -1.35 -35.59 49.19
N GLU A 423 -0.11 -35.65 49.70
CA GLU A 423 1.04 -36.17 48.97
C GLU A 423 0.84 -37.65 48.56
N GLN A 424 0.33 -38.49 49.47
CA GLN A 424 0.07 -39.90 49.19
C GLN A 424 -1.02 -40.12 48.13
N LEU A 425 -2.11 -39.33 48.18
CA LEU A 425 -3.20 -39.43 47.21
C LEU A 425 -2.77 -38.91 45.83
N VAL A 426 -1.96 -37.84 45.78
CA VAL A 426 -1.38 -37.33 44.52
C VAL A 426 -0.39 -38.33 43.93
N ALA A 427 0.47 -38.94 44.75
CA ALA A 427 1.36 -40.02 44.29
C ALA A 427 0.59 -41.19 43.70
N LYS A 428 -0.54 -41.57 44.32
CA LYS A 428 -1.46 -42.60 43.80
C LYS A 428 -2.09 -42.19 42.47
N LEU A 429 -2.48 -40.93 42.31
CA LEU A 429 -3.01 -40.39 41.05
C LEU A 429 -1.95 -40.43 39.94
N PHE A 430 -0.73 -39.97 40.20
CA PHE A 430 0.35 -40.01 39.20
C PHE A 430 0.78 -41.43 38.86
N PHE A 431 0.79 -42.35 39.82
CA PHE A 431 1.02 -43.77 39.53
C PHE A 431 -0.04 -44.34 38.57
N LEU A 432 -1.30 -43.95 38.74
CA LEU A 432 -2.38 -44.32 37.82
C LEU A 432 -2.13 -43.79 36.40
N TYR A 433 -1.70 -42.53 36.27
CA TYR A 433 -1.39 -41.91 34.98
C TYR A 433 -0.10 -42.44 34.33
N ARG A 434 0.83 -42.97 35.12
CA ARG A 434 2.07 -43.58 34.62
C ARG A 434 1.85 -44.94 33.95
N SER A 435 0.80 -45.69 34.32
CA SER A 435 0.52 -47.03 33.78
C SER A 435 -0.84 -47.10 33.08
N SER A 436 -0.82 -47.30 31.75
CA SER A 436 -2.03 -47.47 30.96
C SER A 436 -2.86 -48.69 31.38
N GLU A 437 -2.20 -49.74 31.87
CA GLU A 437 -2.89 -50.97 32.28
C GLU A 437 -3.70 -50.77 33.56
N THR A 438 -3.16 -50.04 34.54
CA THR A 438 -3.86 -49.72 35.78
C THR A 438 -5.01 -48.77 35.50
N MET A 439 -4.81 -47.77 34.63
CA MET A 439 -5.85 -46.85 34.18
C MET A 439 -7.01 -47.58 33.50
N ILE A 440 -6.75 -48.54 32.60
CA ILE A 440 -7.78 -49.36 31.97
C ILE A 440 -8.55 -50.17 33.03
N LYS A 441 -7.84 -50.80 33.98
CA LYS A 441 -8.50 -51.57 35.06
C LYS A 441 -9.40 -50.69 35.93
N TRP A 442 -8.97 -49.47 36.23
CA TRP A 442 -9.71 -48.51 37.06
C TRP A 442 -10.92 -47.91 36.35
N THR A 443 -10.85 -47.70 35.04
CA THR A 443 -11.91 -47.05 34.26
C THR A 443 -12.93 -48.03 33.65
N ARG A 444 -12.80 -49.33 33.89
CA ARG A 444 -13.81 -50.33 33.49
C ARG A 444 -15.17 -50.04 34.14
N HIS A 445 -16.24 -50.21 33.35
CA HIS A 445 -17.59 -50.25 33.88
C HIS A 445 -17.73 -51.32 34.98
N PRO A 446 -18.56 -51.07 36.01
CA PRO A 446 -18.79 -52.06 37.07
C PRO A 446 -19.41 -53.35 36.48
N LYS A 447 -19.00 -54.51 37.00
CA LYS A 447 -19.38 -55.85 36.48
C LYS A 447 -20.89 -56.01 36.30
N ARG A 448 -21.68 -55.51 37.25
CA ARG A 448 -23.17 -55.52 37.21
C ARG A 448 -23.75 -54.82 35.97
N ILE A 449 -23.10 -53.76 35.46
CA ILE A 449 -23.54 -53.05 34.26
C ILE A 449 -23.15 -53.84 33.02
N VAL A 450 -21.93 -54.40 32.99
CA VAL A 450 -21.46 -55.25 31.89
C VAL A 450 -22.35 -56.48 31.72
N GLU A 451 -22.69 -57.16 32.82
CA GLU A 451 -23.54 -58.35 32.84
C GLU A 451 -24.94 -58.09 32.27
N ARG A 452 -25.55 -56.93 32.56
CA ARG A 452 -26.84 -56.51 31.98
C ARG A 452 -26.80 -56.36 30.45
N PHE A 453 -25.65 -55.97 29.89
CA PHE A 453 -25.49 -55.81 28.46
C PHE A 453 -25.04 -57.10 27.75
N THR A 454 -24.49 -58.07 28.49
CA THR A 454 -24.00 -59.35 27.94
C THR A 454 -24.98 -60.51 28.11
N SER A 455 -25.94 -60.44 29.04
CA SER A 455 -26.99 -61.45 29.15
C SER A 455 -28.02 -61.28 28.03
N LYS A 456 -28.07 -62.23 27.08
CA LYS A 456 -29.19 -62.35 26.13
C LYS A 456 -30.52 -62.50 26.91
N PRO A 457 -31.64 -61.94 26.44
CA PRO A 457 -32.96 -62.32 26.93
C PRO A 457 -33.30 -63.71 26.38
N THR A 458 -33.33 -64.72 27.24
CA THR A 458 -33.93 -66.03 26.93
C THR A 458 -35.42 -65.93 27.29
N ALA A 459 -36.30 -66.07 26.30
CA ALA A 459 -37.72 -66.39 26.52
C ALA A 459 -37.79 -67.74 27.29
N THR A 460 -38.66 -68.01 28.27
CA THR A 460 -40.12 -67.79 28.32
C THR A 460 -40.64 -68.10 29.75
N THR A 461 -41.64 -67.31 30.20
CA THR A 461 -42.81 -67.64 31.06
C THR A 461 -42.62 -68.15 32.52
N THR A 462 -43.04 -67.33 33.49
CA THR A 462 -44.26 -67.55 34.32
C THR A 462 -44.55 -66.35 35.23
N ASN A 463 -45.85 -66.12 35.44
CA ASN A 463 -46.50 -64.96 36.06
C ASN A 463 -46.09 -64.72 37.52
N THR A 464 -46.14 -63.47 38.00
CA THR A 464 -47.13 -62.91 38.97
C THR A 464 -46.70 -61.49 39.41
N THR A 465 -47.68 -60.57 39.42
CA THR A 465 -47.80 -59.16 39.94
C THR A 465 -46.81 -58.71 41.04
N LEU A 466 -46.40 -57.45 41.28
CA LEU A 466 -46.95 -56.08 41.17
C LEU A 466 -45.74 -55.13 41.49
N SER A 467 -45.48 -53.98 40.84
CA SER A 467 -45.84 -52.64 41.34
C SER A 467 -44.93 -51.56 40.71
N GLN A 468 -45.51 -50.38 40.40
CA GLN A 468 -44.90 -49.04 40.20
C GLN A 468 -44.03 -48.80 38.95
N GLU A 469 -44.03 -47.67 38.24
CA GLU A 469 -44.83 -46.43 38.10
C GLU A 469 -44.14 -45.67 36.92
N PRO A 470 -44.83 -44.95 36.01
CA PRO A 470 -44.17 -44.35 34.83
C PRO A 470 -43.68 -42.91 35.08
N PRO A 471 -42.50 -42.49 34.57
CA PRO A 471 -42.16 -41.07 34.52
C PRO A 471 -42.64 -40.43 33.22
N ASN A 472 -43.68 -39.62 33.37
CA ASN A 472 -43.95 -38.31 32.76
C ASN A 472 -43.37 -37.99 31.37
N SER A 473 -44.29 -37.83 30.42
CA SER A 473 -44.14 -37.03 29.20
C SER A 473 -44.13 -35.52 29.49
N PRO A 474 -43.45 -34.71 28.66
CA PRO A 474 -43.47 -33.24 28.77
C PRO A 474 -44.78 -32.63 28.23
N PRO A 475 -45.20 -31.44 28.69
CA PRO A 475 -46.53 -30.92 28.42
C PRO A 475 -46.63 -30.27 27.03
N PRO A 476 -47.83 -30.27 26.41
CA PRO A 476 -48.10 -29.49 25.21
C PRO A 476 -48.59 -28.07 25.59
N THR A 477 -47.96 -27.05 25.02
CA THR A 477 -48.53 -25.69 24.97
C THR A 477 -49.57 -25.61 23.86
N SER A 478 -50.84 -25.52 24.24
CA SER A 478 -51.93 -24.99 23.40
C SER A 478 -52.79 -24.04 24.24
N HIS A 479 -52.91 -22.79 23.80
CA HIS A 479 -53.93 -21.87 24.29
C HIS A 479 -55.24 -22.07 23.53
N PRO A 480 -56.38 -21.85 24.18
CA PRO A 480 -57.45 -21.09 23.55
C PRO A 480 -58.03 -19.98 24.45
N HIS A 481 -58.61 -18.99 23.77
CA HIS A 481 -59.29 -17.79 24.26
C HIS A 481 -60.51 -18.05 25.16
N SER A 482 -60.80 -17.16 26.13
CA SER A 482 -62.01 -16.30 26.12
C SER A 482 -62.19 -15.42 27.39
N TYR A 483 -62.35 -14.12 27.11
CA TYR A 483 -63.24 -13.08 27.70
C TYR A 483 -63.48 -12.88 29.21
N SER A 484 -63.09 -11.68 29.69
CA SER A 484 -63.90 -10.59 30.31
C SER A 484 -62.94 -9.71 31.13
N GLY A 485 -62.98 -8.38 31.23
CA GLY A 485 -63.78 -7.28 30.69
C GLY A 485 -63.21 -5.98 31.29
N PHE A 486 -63.63 -4.83 30.76
CA PHE A 486 -63.48 -3.45 31.26
C PHE A 486 -62.34 -2.53 30.75
N MET A 487 -62.83 -1.61 29.89
CA MET A 487 -62.57 -0.15 29.79
C MET A 487 -61.38 0.43 29.00
N HIS A 488 -61.78 0.95 27.82
CA HIS A 488 -61.35 2.11 27.01
C HIS A 488 -60.88 3.40 27.78
N PRO A 489 -60.39 4.48 27.11
CA PRO A 489 -60.42 4.79 25.66
C PRO A 489 -59.11 5.30 25.00
N SER A 490 -58.93 4.99 23.70
CA SER A 490 -58.90 5.92 22.53
C SER A 490 -57.56 6.56 22.17
N VAL A 491 -57.13 6.42 20.91
CA VAL A 491 -56.99 7.52 19.91
C VAL A 491 -56.88 6.91 18.49
N ASN A 492 -57.58 7.55 17.56
CA ASN A 492 -57.77 7.26 16.14
C ASN A 492 -56.50 7.50 15.28
N GLN A 493 -56.35 6.77 14.17
CA GLN A 493 -56.62 7.29 12.81
C GLN A 493 -56.24 6.28 11.71
N GLU A 494 -57.27 5.84 10.97
CA GLU A 494 -57.16 5.41 9.58
C GLU A 494 -56.86 6.61 8.67
N PHE A 495 -56.16 6.41 7.54
CA PHE A 495 -56.67 6.84 6.23
C PHE A 495 -56.01 6.05 5.07
N ARG A 496 -56.86 5.21 4.45
CA ARG A 496 -57.02 4.82 3.03
C ARG A 496 -55.90 5.04 1.98
N ASN A 497 -55.58 3.91 1.34
CA ASN A 497 -55.71 3.56 -0.10
C ASN A 497 -55.44 4.61 -1.20
N ILE A 498 -54.72 4.18 -2.25
CA ILE A 498 -55.21 4.08 -3.65
C ILE A 498 -54.19 3.31 -4.53
N ASN A 499 -54.67 2.24 -5.19
CA ASN A 499 -54.44 1.73 -6.57
C ASN A 499 -53.01 1.75 -7.19
N ASN A 500 -52.57 0.83 -8.06
CA ASN A 500 -53.25 -0.05 -9.00
C ASN A 500 -52.24 -1.03 -9.63
N ARG A 501 -52.71 -2.24 -10.01
CA ARG A 501 -52.35 -3.04 -11.22
C ARG A 501 -50.87 -3.47 -11.42
N THR A 502 -50.51 -4.66 -11.89
CA THR A 502 -51.22 -5.82 -12.49
C THR A 502 -50.19 -6.92 -12.73
N ASN A 503 -50.62 -8.18 -12.56
CA ASN A 503 -50.31 -9.38 -13.37
C ASN A 503 -48.84 -9.85 -13.51
N SER A 504 -48.50 -11.15 -13.57
CA SER A 504 -49.21 -12.43 -13.41
C SER A 504 -48.14 -13.53 -13.57
N ARG A 505 -48.14 -14.53 -12.70
CA ARG A 505 -47.43 -15.83 -12.82
C ARG A 505 -48.11 -16.73 -13.92
N PRO A 506 -47.81 -18.05 -14.04
CA PRO A 506 -46.63 -18.82 -14.49
C PRO A 506 -47.09 -19.80 -15.63
N PRO A 507 -46.77 -21.12 -15.79
CA PRO A 507 -45.69 -22.04 -15.33
C PRO A 507 -45.12 -23.06 -16.38
N VAL A 508 -44.03 -23.76 -15.98
CA VAL A 508 -43.66 -25.19 -16.11
C VAL A 508 -43.95 -26.00 -17.41
N HIS A 509 -42.92 -26.70 -17.95
CA HIS A 509 -43.03 -28.09 -18.46
C HIS A 509 -41.69 -28.86 -18.50
N PHE A 510 -41.77 -30.14 -18.12
CA PHE A 510 -40.79 -31.23 -18.25
C PHE A 510 -40.86 -31.89 -19.65
N ARG A 511 -39.73 -32.34 -20.24
CA ARG A 511 -39.61 -33.71 -20.83
C ARG A 511 -38.20 -34.14 -21.30
N ARG A 512 -37.96 -35.43 -21.00
CA ARG A 512 -36.97 -36.46 -21.39
C ARG A 512 -36.68 -36.63 -22.90
N GLY A 513 -35.46 -37.12 -23.24
CA GLY A 513 -35.28 -38.20 -24.25
C GLY A 513 -34.06 -38.17 -25.20
N HIS A 514 -33.19 -39.19 -25.06
CA HIS A 514 -32.35 -39.90 -26.07
C HIS A 514 -30.99 -39.37 -26.61
N ASN A 515 -29.93 -40.12 -26.23
CA ASN A 515 -28.69 -40.49 -26.98
C ASN A 515 -29.02 -41.52 -28.11
N PRO A 516 -28.11 -41.97 -29.02
CA PRO A 516 -26.62 -42.04 -28.94
C PRO A 516 -25.82 -41.82 -30.26
N VAL A 517 -24.47 -41.93 -30.19
CA VAL A 517 -23.57 -42.78 -31.02
C VAL A 517 -22.14 -42.18 -31.12
N ASP A 518 -21.18 -42.97 -30.64
CA ASP A 518 -19.79 -43.23 -31.06
C ASP A 518 -18.90 -42.11 -31.62
N ASP A 519 -17.69 -41.92 -31.08
CA ASP A 519 -16.56 -42.74 -31.52
C ASP A 519 -15.31 -42.55 -30.64
N SER A 520 -14.34 -43.39 -30.92
CA SER A 520 -13.38 -43.99 -30.01
C SER A 520 -11.99 -43.32 -29.96
N ASN A 521 -11.33 -43.53 -28.82
CA ASN A 521 -9.94 -43.99 -28.69
C ASN A 521 -8.70 -43.09 -28.95
N TYR A 522 -7.82 -43.18 -27.95
CA TYR A 522 -6.35 -43.36 -27.97
C TYR A 522 -5.37 -42.17 -27.79
N ARG A 523 -4.57 -42.37 -26.73
CA ARG A 523 -3.08 -42.28 -26.65
C ARG A 523 -2.41 -40.93 -26.35
N LEU A 524 -1.92 -40.85 -25.11
CA LEU A 524 -0.56 -40.37 -24.75
C LEU A 524 0.50 -41.04 -25.64
N PRO A 525 1.58 -40.34 -26.02
CA PRO A 525 2.89 -40.47 -25.31
C PRO A 525 3.81 -39.21 -25.49
N PRO A 526 5.15 -39.26 -25.31
CA PRO A 526 5.92 -39.63 -24.10
C PRO A 526 7.00 -38.58 -23.71
N THR A 527 7.65 -38.88 -22.58
CA THR A 527 8.96 -38.36 -22.14
C THR A 527 10.14 -39.01 -22.88
N THR A 528 11.17 -38.24 -23.25
CA THR A 528 12.56 -38.73 -23.35
C THR A 528 13.60 -37.66 -23.02
N THR A 529 14.55 -38.12 -22.21
CA THR A 529 15.83 -37.65 -21.70
C THR A 529 16.83 -37.15 -22.76
N THR A 530 17.61 -36.10 -22.45
CA THR A 530 19.04 -36.04 -22.82
C THR A 530 19.85 -35.28 -21.76
N THR A 531 20.81 -36.00 -21.20
CA THR A 531 21.95 -35.59 -20.36
C THR A 531 23.00 -34.79 -21.14
N LEU A 532 23.72 -33.86 -20.49
CA LEU A 532 25.19 -33.72 -20.58
C LEU A 532 25.72 -32.74 -19.50
N LEU A 533 26.56 -33.31 -18.64
CA LEU A 533 27.51 -32.76 -17.63
C LEU A 533 28.69 -32.02 -18.34
N PRO A 534 29.67 -31.37 -17.65
CA PRO A 534 30.19 -31.73 -16.33
C PRO A 534 30.60 -30.64 -15.34
N SER A 535 30.75 -31.15 -14.11
CA SER A 535 31.35 -30.59 -12.89
C SER A 535 32.89 -30.62 -12.89
N SER A 536 33.48 -29.70 -12.12
CA SER A 536 34.75 -29.90 -11.38
C SER A 536 34.56 -29.27 -9.98
N SER A 537 34.36 -30.02 -8.89
CA SER A 537 35.35 -30.66 -7.99
C SER A 537 36.40 -29.67 -7.45
N GLN A 538 36.35 -29.32 -6.15
CA GLN A 538 37.21 -29.83 -5.05
C GLN A 538 38.68 -29.31 -5.12
N TYR A 539 39.43 -28.92 -4.09
CA TYR A 539 39.51 -29.19 -2.63
C TYR A 539 40.25 -28.00 -1.98
N GLN A 540 39.87 -27.56 -0.77
CA GLN A 540 40.59 -27.79 0.50
C GLN A 540 39.79 -27.24 1.68
#